data_AF-A0A2N2VKS6-F1
#
_entry.id   AF-A0A2N2VKS6-F1
#
_cell.length_a   1.000
_cell.length_b   1.000
_cell.length_c   1.000
_cell.angle_alpha   90.00
_cell.angle_beta   90.00
_cell.angle_gamma   90.00
#
_symmetry.space_group_name_H-M   'P 1'
#
loop_
_entity.id
_entity.type
_entity.pdbx_description
1 polymer ?
#
loop_
_entity_poly.entity_id
_entity_poly.type
_entity_poly.pdbx_seq_one_letter_code
_entity_poly.pdbx_strand_id
1 'polypeptide(L)'
;MQKVANSVSIEHIQQELGINQGAIVALDKAGLLELVCSDFGTRITDASLQRFPARYASCRQVSKPKSMAQKELVALCKELQTEVLSCHSDAQSAEDSFIERHHAMLLGIYNGPSFGVLGAA
;
A
#
# COMPACT_ATOMS: atom_id res chain seq x y z
N MET A 1 -3.90 20.46 11.80
CA MET A 1 -3.41 19.07 11.74
C MET A 1 -2.44 18.86 12.89
N GLN A 2 -2.81 18.10 13.92
CA GLN A 2 -1.88 17.73 14.99
C GLN A 2 -1.05 16.52 14.53
N LYS A 3 0.15 16.78 14.02
CA LYS A 3 1.22 15.78 14.01
C LYS A 3 1.61 15.55 15.47
N VAL A 4 1.19 14.41 16.02
CA VAL A 4 1.85 13.86 17.22
C VAL A 4 3.18 13.33 16.70
N ALA A 5 4.28 13.77 17.28
CA ALA A 5 5.64 13.54 16.77
C ALA A 5 5.81 12.11 16.22
N ASN A 6 6.19 12.00 14.94
CA ASN A 6 6.56 10.76 14.24
C ASN A 6 5.43 9.75 13.94
N SER A 7 4.16 10.16 13.96
CA SER A 7 3.06 9.26 13.57
C SER A 7 1.87 9.96 12.89
N VAL A 8 1.19 9.21 12.02
CA VAL A 8 0.02 9.64 11.24
C VAL A 8 -1.21 8.80 11.58
N SER A 9 -2.41 9.36 11.43
CA SER A 9 -3.66 8.63 11.69
C SER A 9 -3.93 7.57 10.63
N ILE A 10 -4.69 6.53 10.98
CA ILE A 10 -5.16 5.50 10.04
C ILE A 10 -5.87 6.12 8.84
N GLU A 11 -6.73 7.12 9.05
CA GLU A 11 -7.47 7.79 7.98
C GLU A 11 -6.55 8.39 6.91
N HIS A 12 -5.43 8.97 7.32
CA HIS A 12 -4.45 9.52 6.40
C HIS A 12 -3.82 8.43 5.53
N ILE A 13 -3.51 7.28 6.15
CA ILE A 13 -2.94 6.13 5.45
C ILE A 13 -3.92 5.50 4.47
N GLN A 14 -5.19 5.42 4.86
CA GLN A 14 -6.23 4.93 3.94
C GLN A 14 -6.31 5.80 2.69
N GLN A 15 -6.14 7.12 2.83
CA GLN A 15 -6.10 8.04 1.69
C GLN A 15 -4.81 7.92 0.87
N GLU A 16 -3.65 7.85 1.53
CA GLU A 16 -2.35 7.84 0.87
C GLU A 16 -2.08 6.53 0.12
N LEU A 17 -2.37 5.40 0.75
CA LEU A 17 -2.16 4.08 0.17
C LEU A 17 -3.40 3.59 -0.61
N GLY A 18 -4.56 4.22 -0.42
CA GLY A 18 -5.81 3.84 -1.08
C GLY A 18 -6.37 2.50 -0.59
N ILE A 19 -6.09 2.14 0.67
CA ILE A 19 -6.42 0.84 1.29
C ILE A 19 -7.42 0.99 2.42
N ASN A 20 -8.11 -0.08 2.78
CA ASN A 20 -9.04 -0.06 3.91
C ASN A 20 -8.34 -0.36 5.26
N GLN A 21 -9.04 -0.09 6.37
CA GLN A 21 -8.52 -0.33 7.72
C GLN A 21 -8.19 -1.82 7.97
N GLY A 22 -8.95 -2.74 7.38
CA GLY A 22 -8.67 -4.17 7.48
C GLY A 22 -7.32 -4.53 6.86
N ALA A 23 -7.01 -3.96 5.69
CA ALA A 23 -5.71 -4.12 5.04
C ALA A 23 -4.57 -3.54 5.89
N ILE A 24 -4.78 -2.37 6.51
CA ILE A 24 -3.80 -1.78 7.43
C ILE A 24 -3.48 -2.73 8.59
N VAL A 25 -4.50 -3.32 9.22
CA VAL A 25 -4.32 -4.28 10.32
C VAL A 25 -3.63 -5.56 9.84
N ALA A 26 -3.94 -6.03 8.63
CA ALA A 26 -3.27 -7.20 8.04
C ALA A 26 -1.77 -6.93 7.79
N LEU A 27 -1.43 -5.73 7.31
CA LEU A 27 -0.04 -5.31 7.08
C LEU A 27 0.75 -5.15 8.39
N ASP A 28 0.11 -4.67 9.45
CA ASP A 28 0.71 -4.63 10.79
C ASP A 28 0.98 -6.03 11.35
N LYS A 29 0.01 -6.94 11.27
CA LYS A 29 0.18 -8.35 11.66
C LYS A 29 1.29 -9.05 10.87
N ALA A 30 1.51 -8.65 9.62
CA ALA A 30 2.58 -9.16 8.78
C ALA A 30 3.95 -8.49 9.04
N GLY A 31 4.03 -7.48 9.93
CA GLY A 31 5.25 -6.74 10.23
C GLY A 31 5.69 -5.78 9.12
N LEU A 32 4.80 -5.45 8.20
CA LEU A 32 5.06 -4.57 7.05
C LEU A 32 4.71 -3.10 7.34
N LEU A 33 3.78 -2.87 8.26
CA LEU A 33 3.51 -1.59 8.88
C LEU A 33 3.70 -1.72 10.39
N GLU A 34 3.84 -0.57 11.05
CA GLU A 34 3.98 -0.51 12.51
C GLU A 34 2.89 0.42 13.04
N LEU A 35 1.89 -0.18 13.69
CA LEU A 35 0.85 0.55 14.41
C LEU A 35 1.31 0.89 15.82
N VAL A 36 1.11 2.14 16.22
CA VAL A 36 1.34 2.64 17.58
C VAL A 36 0.02 3.15 18.17
N CYS A 37 -0.32 2.70 19.36
CA CYS A 37 -1.44 3.24 20.12
C CYS A 37 -0.99 4.51 20.84
N SER A 38 -1.75 5.60 20.65
CA SER A 38 -1.53 6.88 21.31
C SER A 38 -2.80 7.34 22.00
N ASP A 39 -2.71 8.41 22.80
CA ASP A 39 -3.88 9.08 23.40
C ASP A 39 -4.90 9.56 22.35
N PHE A 40 -4.48 9.64 21.08
CA PHE A 40 -5.29 10.05 19.93
C PHE A 40 -5.72 8.86 19.06
N GLY A 41 -5.69 7.64 19.60
CA GLY A 41 -6.06 6.40 18.91
C GLY A 41 -4.88 5.69 18.24
N THR A 42 -5.19 4.71 17.39
CA THR A 42 -4.20 3.93 16.63
C THR A 42 -3.63 4.76 15.48
N ARG A 43 -2.30 4.79 15.37
CA ARG A 43 -1.53 5.59 14.43
C ARG A 43 -0.45 4.74 13.78
N ILE A 44 0.13 5.20 12.67
CA ILE A 44 1.25 4.53 11.98
C ILE A 44 2.50 5.39 12.09
N THR A 45 3.65 4.77 12.34
CA THR A 45 4.92 5.50 12.41
C THR A 45 5.32 6.06 11.04
N ASP A 46 5.85 7.29 11.03
CA ASP A 46 6.30 7.94 9.77
C ASP A 46 7.35 7.09 9.06
N ALA A 47 8.22 6.40 9.81
CA ALA A 47 9.23 5.50 9.27
C ALA A 47 8.62 4.30 8.54
N SER A 48 7.55 3.70 9.07
CA SER A 48 6.84 2.61 8.38
C SER A 48 6.08 3.11 7.17
N LEU A 49 5.48 4.30 7.26
CA LEU A 49 4.84 4.96 6.12
C LEU A 49 5.83 5.29 5.00
N GLN A 50 7.09 5.59 5.28
CA GLN A 50 8.09 5.81 4.23
C GLN A 50 8.63 4.50 3.66
N ARG A 51 8.90 3.50 4.51
CA ARG A 51 9.49 2.22 4.10
C ARG A 51 8.54 1.40 3.23
N PHE A 52 7.27 1.32 3.60
CA PHE A 52 6.30 0.48 2.91
C PHE A 52 6.10 0.85 1.43
N PRO A 53 5.71 2.08 1.05
CA PRO A 53 5.56 2.47 -0.35
C PRO A 53 6.89 2.57 -1.09
N ALA A 54 8.04 2.66 -0.41
CA ALA A 54 9.35 2.56 -1.05
C ALA A 54 9.69 1.12 -1.46
N ARG A 55 9.22 0.11 -0.73
CA ARG A 55 9.48 -1.31 -1.03
C ARG A 55 8.38 -1.96 -1.86
N TYR A 56 7.12 -1.63 -1.58
CA TYR A 56 5.95 -2.25 -2.18
C TYR A 56 5.19 -1.27 -3.07
N ALA A 57 4.56 -1.80 -4.10
CA ALA A 57 3.64 -1.09 -4.97
C ALA A 57 2.30 -1.81 -4.98
N SER A 58 1.21 -1.02 -4.92
CA SER A 58 -0.14 -1.56 -5.08
C SER A 58 -0.34 -2.08 -6.50
N CYS A 59 -0.78 -3.34 -6.64
CA CYS A 59 -1.13 -3.93 -7.93
C CYS A 59 -2.19 -3.09 -8.65
N ARG A 60 -3.13 -2.47 -7.92
CA ARG A 60 -4.14 -1.58 -8.49
C ARG A 60 -3.54 -0.31 -9.10
N GLN A 61 -2.49 0.24 -8.50
CA GLN A 61 -1.78 1.40 -9.05
C GLN A 61 -0.87 1.01 -10.22
N VAL A 62 -0.28 -0.19 -10.15
CA VAL A 62 0.63 -0.75 -11.16
C VAL A 62 -0.13 -1.21 -12.41
N SER A 63 -1.36 -1.70 -12.27
CA SER A 63 -2.15 -2.21 -13.40
C SER A 63 -2.75 -1.08 -14.27
N LYS A 64 -3.00 0.10 -13.68
CA LYS A 64 -3.58 1.27 -14.36
C LYS A 64 -2.79 1.72 -15.60
N PRO A 65 -1.46 1.98 -15.55
CA PRO A 65 -0.69 2.38 -16.72
C PRO A 65 -0.68 1.38 -17.87
N LYS A 66 -0.95 0.10 -17.59
CA LYS A 66 -0.97 -0.98 -18.59
C LYS A 66 -2.37 -1.29 -19.11
N SER A 67 -3.39 -0.52 -18.68
CA SER A 67 -4.81 -0.80 -18.98
C SER A 67 -5.22 -2.23 -18.62
N MET A 68 -4.58 -2.79 -17.58
CA MET A 68 -4.76 -4.16 -17.13
C MET A 68 -5.60 -4.16 -15.86
N ALA A 69 -6.49 -5.15 -15.71
CA ALA A 69 -7.19 -5.35 -14.46
C ALA A 69 -6.22 -5.83 -13.38
N GLN A 70 -6.43 -5.43 -12.12
CA GLN A 70 -5.59 -5.89 -11.00
C GLN A 70 -5.51 -7.42 -10.94
N LYS A 71 -6.62 -8.12 -11.23
CA LYS A 71 -6.67 -9.60 -11.24
C LYS A 71 -5.74 -10.22 -12.28
N GLU A 72 -5.62 -9.59 -13.45
CA GLU A 72 -4.73 -10.05 -14.52
C GLU A 72 -3.26 -9.83 -14.13
N LEU A 73 -2.94 -8.70 -13.49
CA LEU A 73 -1.60 -8.46 -12.96
C LEU A 73 -1.25 -9.48 -11.86
N VAL A 74 -2.18 -9.80 -10.97
CA VAL A 74 -1.97 -10.81 -9.93
C VAL A 74 -1.79 -12.20 -10.55
N ALA A 75 -2.55 -12.55 -11.58
CA ALA A 75 -2.38 -13.80 -12.31
C ALA A 75 -1.00 -13.88 -12.97
N LEU A 76 -0.58 -12.80 -13.64
CA LEU A 76 0.75 -12.70 -14.25
C LEU A 76 1.88 -12.85 -13.21
N CYS A 77 1.75 -12.21 -12.05
CA CYS A 77 2.70 -12.39 -10.97
C CYS A 77 2.77 -13.84 -10.49
N LYS A 78 1.63 -14.54 -10.39
CA LYS A 78 1.61 -15.97 -10.02
C LYS A 78 2.28 -16.85 -11.09
N GLU A 79 2.04 -16.59 -12.36
CA GLU A 79 2.70 -17.30 -13.48
C GLU A 79 4.22 -17.10 -13.46
N LEU A 80 4.67 -15.89 -13.12
CA LEU A 80 6.08 -15.52 -12.99
C LEU A 80 6.70 -15.88 -11.63
N GLN A 81 5.98 -16.62 -10.78
CA GLN A 81 6.42 -17.01 -9.43
C GLN A 81 6.84 -15.81 -8.56
N THR A 82 6.23 -14.66 -8.80
CA THR A 82 6.42 -13.42 -8.04
C THR A 82 5.53 -13.44 -6.82
N GLU A 83 6.09 -13.14 -5.66
CA GLU A 83 5.34 -13.05 -4.42
C GLU A 83 4.36 -11.86 -4.45
N VAL A 84 3.09 -12.15 -4.18
CA VAL A 84 2.01 -11.15 -4.08
C VAL A 84 1.45 -11.16 -2.67
N LEU A 85 1.61 -10.04 -1.98
CA LEU A 85 0.96 -9.83 -0.70
C LEU A 85 -0.50 -9.50 -0.94
N SER A 86 -1.41 -10.30 -0.41
CA SER A 86 -2.85 -10.08 -0.52
C SER A 86 -3.43 -9.78 0.85
N CYS A 87 -4.05 -8.61 0.98
CA CYS A 87 -4.77 -8.20 2.18
C CYS A 87 -6.26 -8.44 1.95
N HIS A 88 -6.79 -9.47 2.60
CA HIS A 88 -8.23 -9.75 2.59
C HIS A 88 -8.87 -9.03 3.78
N SER A 89 -9.83 -8.14 3.52
CA SER A 89 -10.78 -7.70 4.54
C SER A 89 -12.07 -8.50 4.43
N ASP A 90 -12.68 -8.86 5.56
CA ASP A 90 -13.99 -9.53 5.62
C ASP A 90 -15.11 -8.78 4.86
N ALA A 91 -14.91 -7.48 4.56
CA ALA A 91 -15.75 -6.70 3.67
C ALA A 91 -15.44 -7.00 2.18
N GLN A 92 -16.32 -7.79 1.58
CA GLN A 92 -16.33 -8.43 0.26
C GLN A 92 -16.09 -7.60 -1.03
N SER A 93 -15.28 -6.54 -1.10
CA SER A 93 -15.13 -5.82 -2.41
C SER A 93 -13.79 -5.22 -2.80
N ALA A 94 -12.76 -5.30 -1.99
CA ALA A 94 -11.42 -4.88 -2.42
C ALA A 94 -10.36 -5.83 -1.87
N GLU A 95 -9.86 -6.73 -2.70
CA GLU A 95 -8.59 -7.37 -2.44
C GLU A 95 -7.50 -6.33 -2.71
N ASP A 96 -6.84 -5.86 -1.66
CA ASP A 96 -5.67 -5.02 -1.82
C ASP A 96 -4.46 -5.93 -2.01
N SER A 97 -3.87 -5.92 -3.21
CA SER A 97 -2.69 -6.71 -3.53
C SER A 97 -1.48 -5.83 -3.71
N PHE A 98 -0.33 -6.26 -3.20
CA PHE A 98 0.95 -5.57 -3.32
C PHE A 98 2.02 -6.50 -3.87
N ILE A 99 2.92 -5.93 -4.64
CA ILE A 99 4.14 -6.59 -5.10
C ILE A 99 5.33 -5.73 -4.72
N GLU A 100 6.49 -6.36 -4.57
CA GLU A 100 7.72 -5.58 -4.42
C GLU A 100 7.98 -4.74 -5.68
N ARG A 101 8.47 -3.52 -5.50
CA ARG A 101 8.75 -2.59 -6.59
C ARG A 101 9.74 -3.16 -7.60
N HIS A 102 10.71 -3.96 -7.16
CA HIS A 102 11.68 -4.56 -8.06
C HIS A 102 11.01 -5.52 -9.05
N HIS A 103 9.99 -6.27 -8.62
CA HIS A 103 9.18 -7.08 -9.51
C HIS A 103 8.31 -6.23 -10.45
N ALA A 104 7.73 -5.13 -9.95
CA ALA A 104 7.00 -4.18 -10.81
C ALA A 104 7.89 -3.58 -11.92
N MET A 105 9.17 -3.29 -11.61
CA MET A 105 10.15 -2.84 -12.60
C MET A 105 10.44 -3.92 -13.65
N LEU A 106 10.57 -5.18 -13.25
CA LEU A 106 10.77 -6.30 -14.18
C LEU A 106 9.58 -6.49 -15.14
N LEU A 107 8.37 -6.17 -14.70
CA LEU A 107 7.16 -6.14 -15.54
C LEU A 107 7.11 -4.92 -16.49
N GLY A 108 8.15 -4.08 -16.50
CA GLY A 108 8.21 -2.87 -17.31
C GLY A 108 7.17 -1.84 -16.86
N ILE A 109 6.83 -1.81 -15.56
CA ILE A 109 5.91 -0.86 -14.96
C ILE A 109 6.70 0.07 -14.05
N TYR A 110 7.10 1.22 -14.61
CA TYR A 110 7.80 2.25 -13.87
C TYR A 110 6.77 3.13 -13.13
N ASN A 111 6.38 2.72 -11.93
CA ASN A 111 5.86 3.66 -10.95
C ASN A 111 7.07 4.15 -10.15
N GLY A 112 7.46 5.42 -10.31
CA GLY A 112 8.28 6.09 -9.30
C GLY A 112 7.56 6.09 -7.94
N PRO A 113 8.20 6.49 -6.84
CA PRO A 113 7.44 6.80 -5.63
C PRO A 113 6.40 7.86 -6.02
N SER A 114 5.13 7.45 -6.10
CA SER A 114 4.01 8.34 -6.34
C SER A 114 3.86 9.20 -5.09
N PHE A 115 4.70 10.22 -4.96
CA PHE A 115 4.46 11.29 -4.02
C PHE A 115 3.13 11.89 -4.43
N GLY A 116 2.14 11.75 -3.55
CA GLY A 116 0.85 12.41 -3.69
C GLY A 116 1.09 13.89 -4.04
N VAL A 117 0.41 14.29 -5.11
CA VAL A 117 0.31 15.66 -5.57
C VAL A 117 -0.10 16.57 -4.41
N LEU A 118 0.81 17.39 -3.91
CA LEU A 118 0.54 18.69 -3.31
C LEU A 118 1.10 19.68 -4.34
N GLY A 119 0.31 20.13 -5.31
CA GLY A 119 -0.70 21.16 -5.11
C GLY A 119 -0.25 22.38 -5.92
N ALA A 120 -0.47 22.34 -7.24
CA ALA A 120 -0.43 23.53 -8.07
C ALA A 120 -1.81 24.20 -7.96
N ALA A 121 -1.88 25.25 -7.16
CA ALA A 121 -2.86 26.33 -7.24
C ALA A 121 -2.29 27.56 -6.52
#